data_AF-A0A6V7Q6Y7-F1
#
_entry.id   AF-A0A6V7Q6Y7-F1
#
_cell.length_a   1.000
_cell.length_b   1.000
_cell.length_c   1.000
_cell.angle_alpha   90.00
_cell.angle_beta   90.00
_cell.angle_gamma   90.00
#
_symmetry.space_group_name_H-M   'P 1'
#
loop_
_entity.id
_entity.type
_entity.pdbx_description
1 polymer ?
#
loop_
_entity_poly.entity_id
_entity_poly.type
_entity_poly.pdbx_seq_one_letter_code
_entity_poly.pdbx_strand_id
1 'polypeptide(L)'
;MADSMFSSSASAKDSASSEIGSERTLYPYVTGTSVLGMKYKDGVIMAADMGGSYGSTLRYKSVERIKPIGKHSLLGASGEISDFQEILRYLDELILYDNMWDDGNSLALKKCITI
;
A
#
# COMPACT_ATOMS: atom_id res chain seq x y z
N MET A 1 44.33 -37.95 28.27
CA MET A 1 45.00 -36.64 28.23
C MET A 1 44.01 -35.72 27.53
N ALA A 2 42.97 -35.24 28.21
CA ALA A 2 43.01 -34.16 29.20
C ALA A 2 43.60 -32.90 28.57
N ASP A 3 42.71 -32.02 28.11
CA ASP A 3 42.85 -30.58 28.29
C ASP A 3 41.45 -30.02 28.55
N SER A 4 41.21 -29.77 29.83
CA SER A 4 40.16 -28.92 30.39
C SER A 4 40.67 -27.49 30.51
N MET A 5 39.73 -26.53 30.49
CA MET A 5 39.69 -25.23 31.21
C MET A 5 39.43 -24.04 30.28
N PHE A 6 38.21 -23.46 30.35
CA PHE A 6 37.81 -22.25 31.11
C PHE A 6 37.99 -21.01 30.21
N SER A 7 37.08 -20.03 30.03
CA SER A 7 36.05 -19.44 30.88
C SER A 7 35.30 -18.37 30.08
N SER A 8 34.15 -17.93 30.63
CA SER A 8 33.62 -16.55 30.53
C SER A 8 33.06 -16.13 29.17
N SER A 9 31.97 -15.39 29.03
CA SER A 9 31.11 -14.69 29.98
C SER A 9 29.97 -14.05 29.18
N ALA A 10 28.89 -13.74 29.90
CA ALA A 10 27.97 -12.64 29.64
C ALA A 10 26.92 -12.81 28.54
N SER A 11 25.67 -12.77 28.99
CA SER A 11 24.49 -12.45 28.19
C SER A 11 24.70 -11.16 27.40
N ALA A 12 24.40 -11.22 26.11
CA ALA A 12 24.01 -10.05 25.33
C ALA A 12 22.61 -10.33 24.79
N LYS A 13 21.62 -9.67 25.39
CA LYS A 13 20.31 -9.46 24.78
C LYS A 13 20.56 -8.62 23.53
N ASP A 14 20.55 -9.24 22.35
CA ASP A 14 20.42 -8.45 21.13
C ASP A 14 18.93 -8.22 20.90
N SER A 15 18.49 -7.06 21.36
CA SER A 15 17.25 -6.42 20.95
C SER A 15 17.35 -6.14 19.44
N ALA A 16 17.06 -7.16 18.63
CA ALA A 16 16.85 -7.00 17.21
C ALA A 16 15.56 -6.19 17.03
N SER A 17 15.71 -4.95 16.61
CA SER A 17 14.68 -4.20 15.92
C SER A 17 14.12 -5.09 14.82
N SER A 18 12.88 -5.54 14.99
CA SER A 18 12.13 -6.20 13.94
C SER A 18 11.86 -5.16 12.85
N GLU A 19 12.80 -5.03 11.91
CA GLU A 19 12.51 -4.51 10.57
C GLU A 19 11.31 -5.31 10.09
N ILE A 20 10.14 -4.67 10.00
CA ILE A 20 8.97 -5.28 9.36
C ILE A 20 9.42 -5.57 7.93
N GLY A 21 9.71 -6.85 7.64
CA GLY A 21 10.15 -7.25 6.32
C GLY A 21 9.14 -6.78 5.29
N SER A 22 9.58 -5.95 4.35
CA SER A 22 8.78 -5.57 3.19
C SER A 22 8.55 -6.83 2.35
N GLU A 23 7.50 -7.59 2.63
CA GLU A 23 7.06 -8.66 1.75
C GLU A 23 6.57 -8.03 0.44
N ARG A 24 7.21 -8.42 -0.68
CA ARG A 24 6.79 -8.02 -2.02
C ARG A 24 6.16 -9.20 -2.73
N THR A 25 5.07 -8.94 -3.42
CA THR A 25 4.51 -9.84 -4.42
C THR A 25 5.54 -10.09 -5.52
N LEU A 26 6.13 -11.30 -5.54
CA LEU A 26 7.17 -11.67 -6.51
C LEU A 26 6.60 -12.15 -7.85
N TYR A 27 5.35 -12.61 -7.84
CA TYR A 27 4.66 -13.18 -9.01
C TYR A 27 3.24 -12.60 -9.10
N PRO A 28 3.09 -11.36 -9.62
CA PRO A 28 1.78 -10.73 -9.69
C PRO A 28 0.87 -11.49 -10.63
N TYR A 29 -0.37 -11.77 -10.20
CA TYR A 29 -1.30 -12.57 -10.98
C TYR A 29 -2.12 -11.70 -11.94
N VAL A 30 -2.96 -10.82 -11.41
CA VAL A 30 -3.77 -9.89 -12.23
C VAL A 30 -3.26 -8.48 -12.05
N THR A 31 -2.80 -7.88 -13.14
CA THR A 31 -2.22 -6.54 -13.12
C THR A 31 -3.07 -5.52 -13.87
N GLY A 32 -3.13 -4.32 -13.29
CA GLY A 32 -3.51 -3.10 -13.97
C GLY A 32 -2.28 -2.45 -14.63
N THR A 33 -2.53 -1.67 -15.68
CA THR A 33 -1.47 -0.90 -16.33
C THR A 33 -1.38 0.50 -15.72
N SER A 34 -1.00 1.51 -16.49
CA SER A 34 -0.70 2.85 -16.02
C SER A 34 -1.91 3.58 -15.43
N VAL A 35 -1.57 4.49 -14.51
CA VAL A 35 -2.45 5.57 -14.01
C VAL A 35 -1.73 6.88 -14.29
N LEU A 36 -2.43 7.84 -14.90
CA LEU A 36 -1.93 9.17 -15.19
C LEU A 36 -2.62 10.19 -14.30
N GLY A 37 -1.85 11.10 -13.71
CA GLY A 37 -2.37 12.22 -12.92
C GLY A 37 -1.77 13.54 -13.41
N MET A 38 -2.60 14.58 -13.51
CA MET A 38 -2.18 15.94 -13.84
C MET A 38 -2.74 16.93 -12.83
N LYS A 39 -1.85 17.75 -12.26
CA LYS A 39 -2.24 18.88 -11.40
C LYS A 39 -2.47 20.13 -12.25
N TYR A 40 -3.52 20.87 -11.93
CA TYR A 40 -3.80 22.18 -12.50
C TYR A 40 -4.08 23.20 -11.37
N LYS A 41 -4.40 24.45 -11.72
CA LYS A 41 -4.50 25.57 -10.77
C LYS A 41 -5.42 25.28 -9.58
N ASP A 42 -6.57 24.68 -9.85
CA ASP A 42 -7.65 24.52 -8.87
C ASP A 42 -7.95 23.05 -8.52
N GLY A 43 -7.06 22.11 -8.89
CA GLY A 43 -7.30 20.70 -8.60
C GLY A 43 -6.35 19.73 -9.30
N VAL A 44 -6.80 18.48 -9.38
CA VAL A 44 -6.10 17.34 -9.99
C VAL A 44 -7.06 16.54 -10.84
N ILE A 45 -6.60 16.06 -11.99
CA ILE A 45 -7.30 15.09 -12.84
C ILE A 45 -6.49 13.80 -12.80
N MET A 46 -7.15 12.66 -12.64
CA MET A 46 -6.53 11.35 -12.81
C MET A 46 -7.33 10.50 -13.80
N ALA A 47 -6.61 9.66 -14.56
CA ALA A 47 -7.17 8.74 -15.52
C ALA A 47 -6.40 7.40 -15.47
N ALA A 48 -7.14 6.31 -15.62
CA ALA A 48 -6.61 4.96 -15.72
C ALA A 48 -7.49 4.15 -16.68
N ASP A 49 -6.92 3.13 -17.32
CA ASP A 49 -7.75 2.15 -18.04
C ASP A 49 -8.53 1.27 -17.03
N MET A 50 -9.53 0.54 -17.53
CA MET A 50 -10.38 -0.33 -16.69
C MET A 50 -10.06 -1.82 -16.84
N GLY A 51 -8.93 -2.15 -17.45
CA GLY A 51 -8.49 -3.52 -17.73
C GLY A 51 -7.75 -4.16 -16.55
N GLY A 52 -8.04 -5.43 -16.29
CA GLY A 52 -7.20 -6.30 -15.47
C GLY A 52 -6.66 -7.44 -16.33
N SER A 53 -5.35 -7.51 -16.49
CA SER A 53 -4.70 -8.46 -17.40
C SER A 53 -4.02 -9.59 -16.62
N TYR A 54 -4.13 -10.81 -17.16
CA TYR A 54 -3.31 -11.95 -16.77
C TYR A 54 -2.25 -12.16 -17.86
N GLY A 55 -1.05 -11.63 -17.64
CA GLY A 55 -0.04 -11.53 -18.70
C GLY A 55 -0.57 -10.74 -19.90
N SER A 56 -0.64 -11.39 -21.08
CA SER A 56 -1.15 -10.78 -22.32
C SER A 56 -2.68 -10.84 -22.47
N THR A 57 -3.39 -11.59 -21.61
CA THR A 57 -4.83 -11.79 -21.76
C THR A 57 -5.61 -10.84 -20.86
N LEU A 58 -6.48 -10.02 -21.45
CA LEU A 58 -7.42 -9.17 -20.72
C LEU A 58 -8.47 -10.03 -20.01
N ARG A 59 -8.34 -10.19 -18.69
CA ARG A 59 -9.22 -11.03 -17.88
C ARG A 59 -10.48 -10.28 -17.44
N TYR A 60 -10.29 -9.04 -16.96
CA TYR A 60 -11.37 -8.18 -16.50
C TYR A 60 -11.42 -6.91 -17.35
N LYS A 61 -12.61 -6.51 -17.78
CA LYS A 61 -12.81 -5.34 -18.66
C LYS A 61 -13.26 -4.08 -17.93
N SER A 62 -13.67 -4.22 -16.66
CA SER A 62 -14.31 -3.16 -15.89
C SER A 62 -13.83 -3.19 -14.43
N VAL A 63 -12.53 -3.01 -14.23
CA VAL A 63 -11.92 -2.84 -12.90
C VAL A 63 -11.69 -1.35 -12.67
N GLU A 64 -12.25 -0.82 -11.59
CA GLU A 64 -12.03 0.56 -11.17
C GLU A 64 -10.72 0.65 -10.37
N ARG A 65 -9.73 1.37 -10.91
CA ARG A 65 -8.40 1.53 -10.30
C ARG A 65 -8.15 2.88 -9.67
N ILE A 66 -9.17 3.73 -9.67
CA ILE A 66 -9.14 5.06 -9.07
C ILE A 66 -10.28 5.11 -8.06
N LYS A 67 -9.97 5.37 -6.78
CA LYS A 67 -10.96 5.41 -5.70
C LYS A 67 -10.84 6.71 -4.91
N PRO A 68 -11.96 7.42 -4.64
CA PRO A 68 -11.96 8.58 -3.75
C PRO A 68 -11.72 8.11 -2.32
N ILE A 69 -10.79 8.77 -1.63
CA ILE A 69 -10.40 8.46 -0.25
C ILE A 69 -10.66 9.69 0.63
N GLY A 70 -11.64 9.58 1.51
CA GLY A 70 -12.08 10.68 2.35
C GLY A 70 -12.70 11.84 1.56
N LYS A 71 -12.56 13.08 2.07
CA LYS A 71 -13.23 14.28 1.51
C LYS A 71 -12.44 14.98 0.40
N HIS A 72 -11.11 14.86 0.38
CA HIS A 72 -10.23 15.69 -0.45
C HIS A 72 -9.07 14.92 -1.11
N SER A 73 -9.16 13.58 -1.19
CA SER A 73 -8.07 12.74 -1.69
C SER A 73 -8.58 11.72 -2.71
N LEU A 74 -7.69 11.33 -3.61
CA LEU A 74 -7.95 10.34 -4.64
C LEU A 74 -6.75 9.39 -4.71
N LEU A 75 -7.04 8.09 -4.69
CA LEU A 75 -6.05 7.03 -4.78
C LEU A 75 -6.15 6.38 -6.15
N GLY A 76 -5.02 6.27 -6.84
CA GLY A 76 -4.90 5.47 -8.05
C GLY A 76 -3.80 4.45 -7.87
N ALA A 77 -4.00 3.22 -8.32
CA ALA A 77 -2.95 2.20 -8.25
C ALA A 77 -2.73 1.50 -9.60
N SER A 78 -1.47 1.23 -9.87
CA SER A 78 -0.99 0.37 -10.95
C SER A 78 -0.46 -0.95 -10.35
N GLY A 79 -0.15 -1.94 -11.19
CA GLY A 79 0.42 -3.20 -10.71
C GLY A 79 -0.66 -4.17 -10.26
N GLU A 80 -0.41 -4.92 -9.19
CA GLU A 80 -1.31 -6.01 -8.80
C GLU A 80 -2.63 -5.51 -8.20
N ILE A 81 -3.75 -6.06 -8.68
CA ILE A 81 -5.10 -5.64 -8.25
C ILE A 81 -5.42 -6.12 -6.82
N SER A 82 -4.91 -7.28 -6.40
CA SER A 82 -5.11 -7.79 -5.03
C SER A 82 -4.45 -6.88 -3.99
N ASP A 83 -3.19 -6.49 -4.22
CA ASP A 83 -2.48 -5.54 -3.36
C ASP A 83 -3.27 -4.22 -3.25
N PHE A 84 -3.80 -3.71 -4.36
CA PHE A 84 -4.64 -2.51 -4.35
C PHE A 84 -5.91 -2.68 -3.49
N GLN A 85 -6.60 -3.81 -3.60
CA GLN A 85 -7.81 -4.08 -2.82
C GLN A 85 -7.52 -4.16 -1.32
N GLU A 86 -6.40 -4.75 -0.93
CA GLU A 86 -6.03 -4.87 0.47
C GLU A 86 -5.63 -3.50 1.05
N ILE A 87 -4.88 -2.69 0.30
CA ILE A 87 -4.57 -1.31 0.69
C ILE A 87 -5.85 -0.47 0.84
N LEU A 88 -6.82 -0.63 -0.06
CA LEU A 88 -8.12 0.03 0.06
C LEU A 88 -8.84 -0.37 1.34
N ARG A 89 -8.86 -1.67 1.68
CA ARG A 89 -9.50 -2.17 2.90
C ARG A 89 -8.88 -1.54 4.16
N TYR A 90 -7.56 -1.49 4.24
CA TYR A 90 -6.85 -0.84 5.35
C TYR A 90 -7.12 0.66 5.41
N LEU A 91 -7.14 1.35 4.27
CA LEU A 91 -7.44 2.78 4.21
C LEU A 91 -8.87 3.08 4.66
N ASP A 92 -9.85 2.30 4.21
CA ASP A 92 -11.25 2.47 4.60
C ASP A 92 -11.42 2.29 6.11
N GLU A 93 -10.76 1.29 6.70
CA GLU A 93 -10.74 1.06 8.14
C GLU A 93 -10.15 2.26 8.89
N LEU A 94 -8.99 2.77 8.46
CA LEU A 94 -8.34 3.93 9.06
C LEU A 94 -9.20 5.21 8.97
N ILE A 95 -9.85 5.43 7.83
CA ILE A 95 -10.76 6.57 7.65
C ILE A 95 -11.96 6.44 8.57
N LEU A 96 -12.49 5.23 8.75
CA LEU A 96 -13.60 4.98 9.65
C LEU A 96 -13.22 5.32 11.10
N TYR A 97 -12.06 4.83 11.55
CA TYR A 97 -11.55 5.14 12.89
C TYR A 97 -11.30 6.63 13.09
N ASP A 98 -10.70 7.30 12.11
CA ASP A 98 -10.44 8.74 12.18
C ASP A 98 -11.74 9.55 12.23
N ASN A 99 -12.75 9.17 11.44
CA ASN A 99 -14.08 9.79 11.49
C ASN A 99 -14.79 9.62 12.85
N MET A 100 -14.47 8.56 13.62
CA MET A 100 -15.05 8.36 14.95
C MET A 100 -14.50 9.31 16.02
N TRP A 101 -13.34 9.92 15.78
CA TRP A 101 -12.73 10.86 16.73
C TRP A 101 -13.43 12.23 16.75
N ASP A 102 -14.18 12.57 15.69
CA ASP A 102 -14.99 13.80 15.51
C ASP A 102 -14.32 15.10 16.00
N ASP A 103 -12.99 15.16 15.87
CA ASP A 103 -12.15 16.27 16.32
C ASP A 103 -11.99 17.35 15.24
N GLY A 104 -12.73 17.21 14.13
CA GLY A 104 -12.63 18.06 12.94
C GLY A 104 -11.34 17.84 12.15
N ASN A 105 -10.44 16.99 12.61
CA ASN A 105 -9.36 16.48 11.80
C ASN A 105 -9.95 15.41 10.87
N SER A 106 -9.43 15.35 9.66
CA SER A 106 -9.65 14.19 8.81
C SER A 106 -8.28 13.68 8.43
N LEU A 107 -8.15 12.38 8.24
CA LEU A 107 -7.03 11.71 7.57
C LEU A 107 -7.05 12.09 6.08
N ALA A 108 -7.06 13.39 5.84
CA ALA A 108 -7.03 14.02 4.56
C ALA A 108 -5.58 14.01 4.13
N LEU A 109 -5.20 12.94 3.44
CA LEU A 109 -4.11 13.02 2.49
C LEU A 109 -4.42 14.16 1.53
N LYS A 110 -3.85 15.35 1.75
CA LYS A 110 -4.09 16.54 0.92
C LYS A 110 -3.47 16.42 -0.49
N LYS A 111 -3.21 15.20 -0.97
CA LYS A 111 -2.45 14.87 -2.17
C LYS A 111 -3.06 13.63 -2.84
N CYS A 112 -3.08 13.63 -4.17
CA CYS A 112 -3.26 12.40 -4.95
C CYS A 112 -2.07 11.47 -4.69
N ILE A 113 -2.36 10.21 -4.40
CA ILE A 113 -1.34 9.17 -4.31
C ILE A 113 -1.54 8.23 -5.50
N THR A 114 -0.46 8.05 -6.26
CA THR A 114 -0.35 6.98 -7.25
C THR A 114 0.63 5.97 -6.70
N ILE A 115 0.21 4.71 -6.57
CA ILE A 115 1.04 3.58 -6.13
C ILE A 115 1.38 2.68 -7.31
#